data_AF-A0AAP2HJG8-F1
#
_entry.id   AF-A0AAP2HJG8-F1
#
_cell.length_a   1.000
_cell.length_b   1.000
_cell.length_c   1.000
_cell.angle_alpha   90.00
_cell.angle_beta   90.00
_cell.angle_gamma   90.00
#
_symmetry.space_group_name_H-M   'P 1'
#
loop_
_entity.id
_entity.type
_entity.pdbx_description
1 polymer ?
#
loop_
_entity_poly.entity_id
_entity_poly.type
_entity_poly.pdbx_seq_one_letter_code
_entity_poly.pdbx_strand_id
1 'polypeptide(L)'
;MELEMLLDEVKRSVKSRSKKSVQAALTALDDCQLLENNIDPRIFDMYVWLLSDPNAISVPGIDKVFVNFTGDIQKYSGGQISKIISTIDENRVYYKSQILRMAAADFVARNGEVTESFDVLKRWAVADDDISREMARVGLGILLAGSRVRDIKMREKAATLKDSLMQK
;
A
#
# COMPACT_ATOMS: atom_id res chain seq x y z
N MET A 1 15.53 13.79 18.77
CA MET A 1 16.86 13.24 18.48
C MET A 1 16.76 11.77 18.08
N GLU A 2 16.03 10.94 18.84
CA GLU A 2 15.85 9.52 18.54
C GLU A 2 15.10 9.25 17.22
N LEU A 3 13.96 9.93 16.97
CA LEU A 3 13.22 9.71 15.72
C LEU A 3 14.03 10.10 14.47
N GLU A 4 14.79 11.20 14.52
CA GLU A 4 15.62 11.62 13.38
C GLU A 4 16.66 10.54 13.02
N MET A 5 17.27 9.92 14.04
CA MET A 5 18.21 8.82 13.84
C MET A 5 17.54 7.60 13.20
N LEU A 6 16.30 7.29 13.58
CA LEU A 6 15.53 6.19 12.98
C LEU A 6 15.19 6.49 11.51
N LEU A 7 14.74 7.70 11.20
CA LEU A 7 14.45 8.12 9.82
C LEU A 7 15.71 8.07 8.94
N ASP A 8 16.85 8.49 9.47
CA ASP A 8 18.14 8.39 8.79
C ASP A 8 18.62 6.95 8.62
N GLU A 9 18.35 6.08 9.60
CA GLU A 9 18.65 4.65 9.50
C GLU A 9 17.82 3.99 8.39
N VAL A 10 16.54 4.34 8.23
CA VAL A 10 15.72 3.85 7.10
C VAL A 10 16.34 4.28 5.77
N LYS A 11 16.69 5.55 5.60
CA LYS A 11 17.33 6.06 4.38
C LYS A 11 18.67 5.36 4.10
N ARG A 12 19.51 5.14 5.12
CA ARG A 12 20.78 4.41 4.99
C ARG A 12 20.55 2.95 4.63
N SER A 13 19.56 2.31 5.24
CA SER A 13 19.19 0.93 4.94
C SER A 13 18.70 0.77 3.50
N VAL A 14 17.88 1.71 2.99
CA VAL A 14 17.48 1.76 1.57
C VAL A 14 18.71 1.87 0.66
N LYS A 15 19.66 2.75 0.97
CA LYS A 15 20.91 2.90 0.19
C LYS A 15 21.75 1.64 0.17
N SER A 16 21.78 0.87 1.26
CA SER A 16 22.50 -0.42 1.30
C SER A 16 21.84 -1.53 0.49
N ARG A 17 20.58 -1.34 0.08
CA ARG A 17 19.74 -2.31 -0.67
C ARG A 17 19.61 -3.68 0.02
N SER A 18 19.91 -3.76 1.31
CA SER A 18 19.84 -4.98 2.11
C SER A 18 18.44 -5.18 2.66
N LYS A 19 17.77 -6.28 2.26
CA LYS A 19 16.45 -6.67 2.79
C LYS A 19 16.43 -6.67 4.32
N LYS A 20 17.44 -7.30 4.93
CA LYS A 20 17.55 -7.45 6.38
C LYS A 20 17.65 -6.07 7.06
N SER A 21 18.46 -5.18 6.51
CA SER A 21 18.67 -3.84 7.08
C SER A 21 17.41 -3.00 6.96
N VAL A 22 16.77 -2.99 5.78
CA VAL A 22 15.50 -2.26 5.58
C VAL A 22 14.41 -2.77 6.52
N GLN A 23 14.22 -4.09 6.62
CA GLN A 23 13.20 -4.65 7.51
C GLN A 23 13.51 -4.35 8.99
N ALA A 24 14.76 -4.41 9.42
CA ALA A 24 15.15 -4.05 10.78
C ALA A 24 14.88 -2.57 11.08
N ALA A 25 15.22 -1.67 10.15
CA ALA A 25 14.97 -0.23 10.30
C ALA A 25 13.46 0.08 10.33
N LEU A 26 12.66 -0.58 9.49
CA LEU A 26 11.20 -0.42 9.48
C LEU A 26 10.53 -0.98 10.74
N THR A 27 11.05 -2.07 11.32
CA THR A 27 10.58 -2.57 12.61
C THR A 27 10.91 -1.59 13.73
N ALA A 28 12.13 -1.05 13.77
CA ALA A 28 12.48 -0.05 14.78
C ALA A 28 11.65 1.24 14.67
N LEU A 29 11.28 1.64 13.45
CA LEU A 29 10.37 2.76 13.21
C LEU A 29 8.94 2.44 13.66
N ASP A 30 8.49 1.19 13.53
CA ASP A 30 7.19 0.71 14.05
C ASP A 30 7.18 0.73 15.59
N ASP A 31 8.24 0.21 16.20
CA ASP A 31 8.38 0.09 17.65
C ASP A 31 8.30 1.46 18.34
N CYS A 32 8.82 2.52 17.71
CA CYS A 32 8.74 3.89 18.24
C CYS A 32 7.33 4.50 18.17
N GLN A 33 6.36 3.82 17.55
CA GLN A 33 4.96 4.24 17.47
C GLN A 33 4.03 3.39 18.33
N LEU A 34 4.51 2.37 19.03
CA LEU A 34 3.66 1.40 19.75
C LEU A 34 2.70 2.06 20.75
N LEU A 35 3.18 3.06 21.50
CA LEU A 35 2.41 3.77 22.53
C LEU A 35 1.70 5.02 22.00
N GLU A 36 1.93 5.37 20.74
CA GLU A 36 1.35 6.57 20.13
C GLU A 36 -0.05 6.28 19.60
N ASN A 37 -0.94 7.26 19.77
CA ASN A 37 -2.33 7.15 19.30
C ASN A 37 -2.49 7.53 17.82
N ASN A 38 -1.56 8.32 17.29
CA ASN A 38 -1.55 8.79 15.91
C ASN A 38 -0.14 8.63 15.34
N ILE A 39 -0.04 8.46 14.02
CA ILE A 39 1.25 8.37 13.33
C ILE A 39 1.92 9.75 13.27
N ASP A 40 3.19 9.84 13.70
CA ASP A 40 3.99 11.07 13.55
C ASP A 40 4.07 11.46 12.05
N PRO A 41 3.81 12.73 11.69
CA PRO A 41 3.83 13.17 10.30
C PRO A 41 5.12 12.86 9.54
N ARG A 42 6.28 12.88 10.22
CA ARG A 42 7.57 12.58 9.58
C ARG A 42 7.73 11.09 9.26
N ILE A 43 7.14 10.22 10.08
CA ILE A 43 7.08 8.78 9.82
C ILE A 43 6.13 8.53 8.64
N PHE A 44 4.99 9.22 8.63
CA PHE A 44 4.07 9.17 7.51
C PHE A 44 4.73 9.60 6.19
N ASP A 45 5.46 10.72 6.20
CA ASP A 45 6.21 11.20 5.04
C ASP A 45 7.28 10.20 4.59
N MET A 46 7.95 9.53 5.53
CA MET A 46 8.88 8.44 5.21
C MET A 46 8.17 7.28 4.49
N TYR A 47 6.99 6.87 4.96
CA TYR A 47 6.23 5.82 4.30
C TYR A 47 5.77 6.20 2.90
N VAL A 48 5.33 7.45 2.71
CA VAL A 48 4.99 7.98 1.37
C VAL A 48 6.23 7.98 0.47
N TRP A 49 7.40 8.40 0.99
CA TRP A 49 8.66 8.37 0.24
C TRP A 49 9.05 6.93 -0.17
N LEU A 50 8.96 5.96 0.74
CA LEU A 50 9.28 4.55 0.46
C LEU A 50 8.40 3.94 -0.65
N LEU A 51 7.18 4.47 -0.82
CA LEU A 51 6.20 4.03 -1.82
C LEU A 51 6.20 4.86 -3.11
N SER A 52 6.96 5.96 -3.19
CA SER A 52 6.99 6.85 -4.36
C SER A 52 8.38 7.00 -4.99
N ASP A 53 9.45 6.90 -4.20
CA ASP A 53 10.81 7.05 -4.71
C ASP A 53 11.25 5.80 -5.47
N PRO A 54 11.65 5.90 -6.76
CA PRO A 54 12.04 4.74 -7.56
C PRO A 54 13.23 3.96 -6.98
N ASN A 55 14.15 4.62 -6.29
CA ASN A 55 15.26 3.93 -5.64
C ASN A 55 14.75 3.16 -4.42
N ALA A 56 13.89 3.77 -3.62
CA ALA A 56 13.32 3.16 -2.43
C ALA A 56 12.42 1.97 -2.76
N ILE A 57 11.38 2.14 -3.59
CA ILE A 57 10.41 1.10 -3.98
C ILE A 57 11.10 -0.17 -4.50
N SER A 58 12.22 -0.01 -5.20
CA SER A 58 12.96 -1.12 -5.80
C SER A 58 13.74 -1.97 -4.80
N VAL A 59 13.83 -1.57 -3.54
CA VAL A 59 14.62 -2.28 -2.53
C VAL A 59 13.87 -3.51 -2.01
N PRO A 60 14.52 -4.68 -1.94
CA PRO A 60 13.93 -5.84 -1.29
C PRO A 60 13.53 -5.55 0.16
N GLY A 61 12.33 -6.00 0.58
CA GLY A 61 11.86 -5.85 1.96
C GLY A 61 10.99 -4.62 2.23
N ILE A 62 10.81 -3.73 1.25
CA ILE A 62 9.91 -2.56 1.35
C ILE A 62 8.46 -2.97 1.61
N ASP A 63 8.05 -4.16 1.18
CA ASP A 63 6.74 -4.74 1.47
C ASP A 63 6.39 -4.79 2.98
N LYS A 64 7.40 -4.76 3.85
CA LYS A 64 7.22 -4.64 5.31
C LYS A 64 6.44 -3.39 5.71
N VAL A 65 6.48 -2.31 4.93
CA VAL A 65 5.69 -1.09 5.19
C VAL A 65 4.19 -1.39 5.31
N PHE A 66 3.68 -2.35 4.53
CA PHE A 66 2.26 -2.74 4.59
C PHE A 66 1.92 -3.50 5.87
N VAL A 67 2.86 -4.23 6.46
CA VAL A 67 2.65 -4.86 7.78
C VAL A 67 2.46 -3.77 8.83
N ASN A 68 3.32 -2.75 8.84
CA ASN A 68 3.22 -1.63 9.77
C ASN A 68 1.90 -0.86 9.58
N PHE A 69 1.49 -0.62 8.33
CA PHE A 69 0.19 0.00 8.04
C PHE A 69 -0.99 -0.80 8.60
N THR A 70 -1.01 -2.12 8.37
CA THR A 70 -2.14 -2.96 8.76
C THR A 70 -2.20 -3.22 10.26
N GLY A 71 -1.05 -3.32 10.93
CA GLY A 71 -0.98 -3.50 12.38
C GLY A 71 -1.53 -2.30 13.15
N ASP A 72 -1.38 -1.10 12.58
CA ASP A 72 -1.71 0.16 13.23
C ASP A 72 -2.70 1.02 12.46
N ILE A 73 -3.56 0.41 11.64
CA ILE A 73 -4.43 1.16 10.72
C ILE A 73 -5.32 2.19 11.43
N GLN A 74 -5.74 1.89 12.67
CA GLN A 74 -6.52 2.79 13.52
C GLN A 74 -5.81 4.11 13.88
N LYS A 75 -4.48 4.17 13.78
CA LYS A 75 -3.67 5.37 14.06
C LYS A 75 -3.63 6.34 12.87
N TYR A 76 -4.10 5.93 11.71
CA TYR A 76 -4.11 6.75 10.49
C TYR A 76 -5.45 7.47 10.36
N SER A 77 -5.38 8.77 10.07
CA SER A 77 -6.56 9.51 9.64
C SER A 77 -7.03 9.06 8.25
N GLY A 78 -8.30 9.28 7.93
CA GLY A 78 -8.83 9.01 6.58
C GLY A 78 -8.03 9.72 5.48
N GLY A 79 -7.59 10.97 5.73
CA GLY A 79 -6.74 11.71 4.78
C GLY A 79 -5.37 11.07 4.55
N GLN A 80 -4.75 10.49 5.60
CA GLN A 80 -3.50 9.75 5.47
C GLN A 80 -3.69 8.45 4.67
N ILE A 81 -4.78 7.73 4.91
CA ILE A 81 -5.12 6.52 4.14
C ILE A 81 -5.31 6.86 2.66
N SER A 82 -6.13 7.87 2.34
CA SER A 82 -6.33 8.32 0.95
C SER A 82 -5.02 8.77 0.30
N LYS A 83 -4.11 9.41 1.05
CA LYS A 83 -2.79 9.79 0.54
C LYS A 83 -1.89 8.58 0.26
N ILE A 84 -1.91 7.53 1.09
CA ILE A 84 -1.21 6.27 0.79
C ILE A 84 -1.78 5.63 -0.48
N ILE A 85 -3.11 5.56 -0.60
CA ILE A 85 -3.79 5.00 -1.77
C ILE A 85 -3.41 5.76 -3.05
N SER A 86 -3.45 7.09 -3.00
CA SER A 86 -3.03 7.94 -4.13
C SER A 86 -1.57 7.71 -4.50
N THR A 87 -0.70 7.60 -3.50
CA THR A 87 0.73 7.31 -3.71
C THR A 87 0.94 5.97 -4.41
N ILE A 88 0.18 4.93 -4.00
CA ILE A 88 0.19 3.63 -4.67
C ILE A 88 -0.34 3.75 -6.10
N ASP A 89 -1.47 4.43 -6.31
CA ASP A 89 -2.06 4.62 -7.63
C ASP A 89 -1.04 5.24 -8.59
N GLU A 90 -0.35 6.29 -8.18
CA GLU A 90 0.65 7.01 -8.98
C GLU A 90 1.90 6.16 -9.31
N ASN A 91 2.32 5.26 -8.41
CA ASN A 91 3.63 4.61 -8.48
C ASN A 91 3.60 3.09 -8.74
N ARG A 92 2.41 2.47 -8.75
CA ARG A 92 2.23 1.00 -8.86
C ARG A 92 3.01 0.34 -9.99
N VAL A 93 3.17 1.01 -11.13
CA VAL A 93 3.86 0.48 -12.32
C VAL A 93 5.36 0.24 -12.06
N TYR A 94 5.92 0.86 -11.02
CA TYR A 94 7.30 0.69 -10.59
C TYR A 94 7.47 -0.42 -9.54
N TYR A 95 6.38 -1.05 -9.09
CA TYR A 95 6.41 -2.07 -8.04
C TYR A 95 6.84 -3.41 -8.63
N LYS A 96 8.16 -3.63 -8.74
CA LYS A 96 8.73 -4.83 -9.38
C LYS A 96 8.48 -6.13 -8.60
N SER A 97 8.34 -6.04 -7.27
CA SER A 97 8.09 -7.20 -6.42
C SER A 97 6.62 -7.62 -6.48
N GLN A 98 6.34 -8.89 -6.76
CA GLN A 98 4.98 -9.41 -6.70
C GLN A 98 4.38 -9.29 -5.30
N ILE A 99 5.18 -9.54 -4.26
CA ILE A 99 4.74 -9.42 -2.85
C ILE A 99 4.29 -7.97 -2.57
N LEU A 100 5.08 -6.99 -3.03
CA LEU A 100 4.75 -5.57 -2.85
C LEU A 100 3.46 -5.20 -3.58
N ARG A 101 3.28 -5.68 -4.82
CA ARG A 101 2.06 -5.46 -5.62
C ARG A 101 0.82 -6.03 -4.94
N MET A 102 0.91 -7.26 -4.42
CA MET A 102 -0.20 -7.91 -3.72
C MET A 102 -0.54 -7.18 -2.42
N ALA A 103 0.46 -6.80 -1.63
CA ALA A 103 0.26 -6.05 -0.39
C ALA A 103 -0.37 -4.67 -0.64
N ALA A 104 0.09 -3.98 -1.69
CA ALA A 104 -0.48 -2.69 -2.10
C ALA A 104 -1.94 -2.81 -2.57
N ALA A 105 -2.26 -3.83 -3.39
CA ALA A 105 -3.62 -4.08 -3.83
C ALA A 105 -4.55 -4.44 -2.67
N ASP A 106 -4.08 -5.25 -1.71
CA ASP A 106 -4.81 -5.59 -0.49
C ASP A 106 -5.06 -4.34 0.37
N PHE A 107 -4.04 -3.50 0.56
CA PHE A 107 -4.17 -2.26 1.31
C PHE A 107 -5.23 -1.34 0.70
N VAL A 108 -5.19 -1.11 -0.62
CA VAL A 108 -6.20 -0.30 -1.32
C VAL A 108 -7.59 -0.88 -1.14
N ALA A 109 -7.76 -2.19 -1.29
CA ALA A 109 -9.06 -2.85 -1.18
C ALA A 109 -9.64 -2.83 0.24
N ARG A 110 -8.80 -2.91 1.28
CA ARG A 110 -9.24 -3.04 2.67
C ARG A 110 -9.39 -1.74 3.44
N ASN A 111 -8.60 -0.72 3.12
CA ASN A 111 -8.47 0.44 4.00
C ASN A 111 -9.08 1.72 3.44
N GLY A 112 -9.15 1.87 2.11
CA GLY A 112 -9.80 3.02 1.49
C GLY A 112 -11.31 3.06 1.73
N GLU A 113 -11.91 4.21 1.51
CA GLU A 113 -13.37 4.28 1.36
C GLU A 113 -13.80 3.40 0.19
N VAL A 114 -14.90 2.67 0.34
CA VAL A 114 -15.28 1.61 -0.60
C VAL A 114 -15.39 2.12 -2.05
N THR A 115 -15.93 3.33 -2.24
CA THR A 115 -16.00 3.99 -3.55
C THR A 115 -14.61 4.38 -4.08
N GLU A 116 -13.75 4.95 -3.23
CA GLU A 116 -12.38 5.34 -3.60
C GLU A 116 -11.56 4.11 -4.03
N SER A 117 -11.60 3.04 -3.23
CA SER A 117 -10.94 1.77 -3.53
C SER A 117 -11.44 1.19 -4.86
N PHE A 118 -12.76 1.17 -5.07
CA PHE A 118 -13.33 0.67 -6.32
C PHE A 118 -12.89 1.50 -7.53
N ASP A 119 -12.89 2.84 -7.43
CA ASP A 119 -12.52 3.73 -8.52
C ASP A 119 -11.04 3.58 -8.90
N VAL A 120 -10.15 3.43 -7.91
CA VAL A 120 -8.72 3.14 -8.13
C VAL A 120 -8.55 1.80 -8.86
N LEU A 121 -9.16 0.74 -8.33
CA LEU A 121 -9.07 -0.60 -8.92
C LEU A 121 -9.69 -0.65 -10.32
N LYS A 122 -10.75 0.12 -10.57
CA LYS A 122 -11.37 0.27 -11.88
C LYS A 122 -10.42 0.90 -12.89
N ARG A 123 -9.69 1.96 -12.51
CA ARG A 123 -8.65 2.56 -13.37
C ARG A 123 -7.56 1.56 -13.68
N TRP A 124 -7.12 0.77 -12.70
CA TRP A 124 -6.08 -0.23 -12.90
C TRP A 124 -6.50 -1.37 -13.81
N ALA A 125 -7.77 -1.78 -13.76
CA ALA A 125 -8.31 -2.85 -14.59
C ALA A 125 -8.28 -2.53 -16.09
N VAL A 126 -8.41 -1.24 -16.45
CA VAL A 126 -8.41 -0.77 -17.85
C VAL A 126 -7.07 -0.20 -18.29
N ALA A 127 -6.04 -0.27 -17.45
CA ALA A 127 -4.71 0.21 -17.79
C ALA A 127 -4.02 -0.69 -18.83
N ASP A 128 -3.09 -0.11 -19.58
CA ASP A 128 -2.39 -0.79 -20.68
C ASP A 128 -1.26 -1.73 -20.20
N ASP A 129 -0.81 -1.61 -18.95
CA ASP A 129 0.23 -2.44 -18.37
C ASP A 129 -0.29 -3.64 -17.55
N ASP A 130 0.44 -4.76 -17.59
CA ASP A 130 0.08 -5.98 -16.87
C ASP A 130 0.12 -5.82 -15.35
N ILE A 131 1.01 -4.97 -14.84
CA ILE A 131 1.18 -4.75 -13.39
C ILE A 131 -0.11 -4.20 -12.78
N SER A 132 -0.66 -3.14 -13.38
CA SER A 132 -1.92 -2.54 -12.99
C SER A 132 -3.06 -3.54 -13.07
N ARG A 133 -3.18 -4.29 -14.17
CA ARG A 133 -4.26 -5.27 -14.34
C ARG A 133 -4.18 -6.41 -13.34
N GLU A 134 -2.98 -6.91 -13.04
CA GLU A 134 -2.75 -7.93 -12.00
C GLU A 134 -3.19 -7.41 -10.63
N MET A 135 -2.74 -6.21 -10.25
CA MET A 135 -3.13 -5.58 -8.99
C MET A 135 -4.64 -5.32 -8.91
N ALA A 136 -5.27 -4.90 -10.00
CA ALA A 136 -6.71 -4.73 -10.09
C ALA A 136 -7.45 -6.04 -9.82
N ARG A 137 -7.04 -7.13 -10.46
CA ARG A 137 -7.65 -8.46 -10.28
C ARG A 137 -7.58 -8.92 -8.82
N VAL A 138 -6.42 -8.75 -8.18
CA VAL A 138 -6.22 -9.09 -6.77
C VAL A 138 -7.09 -8.22 -5.87
N GLY A 139 -7.00 -6.90 -6.04
CA GLY A 139 -7.73 -5.94 -5.21
C GLY A 139 -9.25 -6.07 -5.35
N LEU A 140 -9.78 -6.27 -6.55
CA LEU A 140 -11.22 -6.53 -6.76
C LEU A 140 -11.67 -7.83 -6.09
N GLY A 141 -10.84 -8.88 -6.14
CA GLY A 141 -11.10 -10.12 -5.43
C GLY A 141 -11.24 -9.92 -3.92
N ILE A 142 -10.34 -9.12 -3.34
CA ILE A 142 -10.33 -8.80 -1.91
C ILE A 142 -11.51 -7.91 -1.53
N LEU A 143 -11.79 -6.88 -2.33
CA LEU A 143 -12.91 -5.97 -2.13
C LEU A 143 -14.25 -6.73 -2.10
N LEU A 144 -14.44 -7.69 -3.02
CA LEU A 144 -15.63 -8.54 -3.10
C LEU A 144 -15.74 -9.56 -1.96
N ALA A 145 -14.61 -10.12 -1.51
CA ALA A 145 -14.56 -11.01 -0.36
C ALA A 145 -14.84 -10.27 0.96
N GLY A 146 -14.61 -8.96 0.99
CA GLY A 146 -14.89 -8.10 2.12
C GLY A 146 -16.38 -7.90 2.40
N SER A 147 -16.75 -7.84 3.67
CA SER A 147 -18.11 -7.47 4.11
C SER A 147 -18.41 -5.97 3.98
N ARG A 148 -17.42 -5.16 3.57
CA ARG A 148 -17.52 -3.69 3.50
C ARG A 148 -18.40 -3.20 2.35
N VAL A 149 -18.46 -3.91 1.22
CA VAL A 149 -19.31 -3.50 0.08
C VAL A 149 -20.76 -3.89 0.36
N ARG A 150 -21.50 -3.06 1.09
CA ARG A 150 -22.92 -3.33 1.39
C ARG A 150 -23.86 -3.02 0.23
N ASP A 151 -23.43 -2.16 -0.69
CA ASP A 151 -24.19 -1.82 -1.89
C ASP A 151 -24.11 -2.96 -2.92
N ILE A 152 -25.26 -3.56 -3.20
CA ILE A 152 -25.43 -4.63 -4.19
C ILE A 152 -24.97 -4.17 -5.57
N LYS A 153 -25.30 -2.93 -5.98
CA LYS A 153 -24.91 -2.41 -7.30
C LYS A 153 -23.41 -2.30 -7.44
N MET A 154 -22.71 -1.92 -6.37
CA MET A 154 -21.25 -1.85 -6.38
C MET A 154 -20.62 -3.25 -6.41
N ARG A 155 -21.18 -4.21 -5.68
CA ARG A 155 -20.75 -5.62 -5.76
C ARG A 155 -20.87 -6.17 -7.17
N GLU A 156 -22.01 -5.95 -7.83
CA GLU A 156 -22.22 -6.38 -9.21
C GLU A 156 -21.19 -5.77 -10.16
N LYS A 157 -20.97 -4.44 -10.08
CA LYS A 157 -19.95 -3.75 -10.90
C LYS A 157 -18.54 -4.32 -10.67
N ALA A 158 -18.15 -4.55 -9.42
CA ALA A 158 -16.85 -5.12 -9.09
C ALA A 158 -16.70 -6.57 -9.56
N ALA A 159 -17.75 -7.39 -9.47
CA ALA A 159 -17.77 -8.75 -9.97
C ALA A 159 -17.62 -8.79 -11.50
N THR A 160 -18.44 -8.03 -12.23
CA THR A 160 -18.35 -7.94 -13.69
C THR A 160 -16.95 -7.52 -14.15
N LEU A 161 -16.38 -6.51 -13.50
CA LEU A 161 -15.04 -6.04 -13.85
C LEU A 161 -13.97 -7.11 -13.59
N LYS A 162 -14.02 -7.78 -12.43
CA LYS A 162 -13.11 -8.88 -12.10
C LYS A 162 -13.21 -10.03 -13.11
N ASP A 163 -14.41 -10.42 -13.48
CA ASP A 163 -14.63 -11.52 -14.44
C ASP A 163 -14.07 -11.16 -15.82
N SER A 164 -14.20 -9.89 -16.25
CA SER A 164 -13.62 -9.42 -17.52
C SER A 164 -12.09 -9.51 -17.55
N LEU A 165 -11.43 -9.37 -16.40
CA LEU A 165 -9.98 -9.53 -16.26
C LEU A 165 -9.53 -10.99 -16.24
N MET A 166 -10.45 -11.95 -16.04
CA MET A 166 -10.14 -13.38 -16.06
C MET A 166 -10.30 -14.01 -17.45
N GLN A 167 -10.98 -13.32 -18.36
CA GLN A 167 -11.24 -13.78 -19.73
C GLN A 167 -10.17 -13.32 -20.74
N LYS A 168 -9.25 -12.44 -20.32
CA LYS A 168 -8.08 -11.99 -21.09
C LYS A 168 -6.83 -12.68 -20.58
#